data_AF-A0A6V8QI32-F1
#
_entry.id   AF-A0A6V8QI32-F1
#
_cell.length_a   1.000
_cell.length_b   1.000
_cell.length_c   1.000
_cell.angle_alpha   90.00
_cell.angle_beta   90.00
_cell.angle_gamma   90.00
#
_symmetry.space_group_name_H-M   'P 1'
#
loop_
_entity.id
_entity.type
_entity.pdbx_description
1 polymer ?
#
loop_
_entity_poly.entity_id
_entity_poly.type
_entity_poly.pdbx_seq_one_letter_code
_entity_poly.pdbx_strand_id
1 'polypeptide(L)'
;MGWETRKGRGRYYTRSHKVNGRVVREYVGVGLMGELAAATDERRRARAEAERAERKRQQAKAQGVVDALRVLGAATNELMARRLTEIGYHNHRGQWRRSRKP
;
A
#
# COMPACT_ATOMS: atom_id res chain seq x y z
N MET A 1 -13.00 -14.16 12.21
CA MET A 1 -14.26 -14.94 12.15
C MET A 1 -13.94 -16.32 12.66
N GLY A 2 -14.86 -16.94 13.39
CA GLY A 2 -14.47 -18.08 14.21
C GLY A 2 -15.64 -18.99 14.56
N TRP A 3 -15.30 -20.25 14.67
CA TRP A 3 -16.14 -21.25 15.30
C TRP A 3 -16.06 -21.10 16.81
N GLU A 4 -17.22 -21.05 17.45
CA GLU A 4 -17.35 -20.99 18.90
C GLU A 4 -18.13 -22.21 19.39
N THR A 5 -17.89 -22.56 20.66
CA THR A 5 -18.61 -23.61 21.37
C THR A 5 -19.14 -23.02 22.67
N ARG A 6 -20.40 -23.28 23.01
CA ARG A 6 -20.98 -22.88 24.31
C ARG A 6 -21.08 -24.09 25.24
N LYS A 7 -20.50 -23.98 26.44
CA LYS A 7 -20.58 -25.01 27.49
C LYS A 7 -20.24 -26.44 27.00
N GLY A 8 -19.29 -26.56 26.06
CA GLY A 8 -18.86 -27.85 25.51
C GLY A 8 -19.86 -28.56 24.59
N ARG A 9 -20.99 -27.94 24.22
CA ARG A 9 -21.99 -28.54 23.33
C ARG A 9 -22.32 -27.62 22.15
N GLY A 10 -22.27 -28.21 20.96
CA GLY A 10 -22.60 -27.52 19.71
C GLY A 10 -21.53 -26.51 19.29
N ARG A 11 -21.17 -26.54 18.02
CA ARG A 11 -20.22 -25.60 17.42
C ARG A 11 -20.97 -24.70 16.44
N TYR A 12 -20.87 -23.39 16.63
CA TYR A 12 -21.52 -22.39 15.79
C TYR A 12 -20.52 -21.41 15.20
N TYR A 13 -20.81 -20.97 13.98
CA TYR A 13 -19.99 -20.01 13.26
C TYR A 13 -20.44 -18.60 13.58
N THR A 14 -19.46 -17.74 13.85
CA THR A 14 -19.69 -16.32 14.10
C THR A 14 -18.82 -15.47 13.19
N ARG A 15 -19.41 -14.38 12.73
CA ARG A 15 -18.78 -13.39 11.88
C ARG A 15 -18.71 -12.06 12.63
N SER A 16 -17.54 -11.42 12.59
CA SER A 16 -17.40 -10.05 13.08
C SER A 16 -17.28 -9.12 11.89
N HIS A 17 -18.09 -8.07 11.87
CA HIS A 17 -18.05 -7.03 10.86
C HIS A 17 -18.19 -5.65 11.50
N LYS A 18 -17.72 -4.60 10.82
CA LYS A 18 -17.85 -3.22 11.30
C LYS A 18 -19.13 -2.60 10.76
N VAL A 19 -19.96 -2.05 11.64
CA VAL A 19 -21.14 -1.25 11.30
C VAL A 19 -20.97 0.10 12.00
N ASN A 20 -20.93 1.20 11.23
CA ASN A 20 -20.80 2.56 11.76
C ASN A 20 -19.67 2.71 12.81
N GLY A 21 -18.49 2.15 12.51
CA GLY A 21 -17.31 2.20 13.38
C GLY A 21 -17.32 1.22 14.56
N ARG A 22 -18.43 0.53 14.84
CA ARG A 22 -18.52 -0.48 15.91
C ARG A 22 -18.34 -1.88 15.34
N VAL A 23 -17.61 -2.74 16.06
CA VAL A 23 -17.47 -4.15 15.69
C VAL A 23 -18.68 -4.91 16.23
N VAL A 24 -19.50 -5.44 15.34
CA VAL A 24 -20.67 -6.28 15.66
C VAL A 24 -20.31 -7.74 15.44
N ARG A 25 -20.73 -8.60 16.37
CA ARG A 25 -20.58 -10.05 16.27
C ARG A 25 -21.93 -10.67 15.91
N GLU A 26 -21.97 -11.31 14.75
CA GLU A 26 -23.13 -11.96 14.17
C GLU A 26 -23.01 -13.48 14.34
N TYR A 27 -24.09 -14.10 14.82
CA TYR A 27 -24.26 -15.55 14.79
C TYR A 27 -24.76 -15.95 13.39
N VAL A 28 -24.00 -16.81 12.70
CA VAL A 28 -24.32 -17.19 11.32
C VAL A 28 -25.01 -18.54 11.24
N GLY A 29 -24.65 -19.48 12.11
CA GLY A 29 -25.31 -20.79 12.17
C GLY A 29 -24.43 -21.94 12.66
N VAL A 30 -25.01 -23.13 12.71
CA VAL A 30 -24.37 -24.41 13.09
C VAL A 30 -24.30 -25.36 11.89
N GLY A 31 -23.52 -26.44 12.01
CA GLY A 31 -23.44 -27.50 11.01
C GLY A 31 -23.11 -26.98 9.61
N LEU A 32 -23.78 -27.52 8.59
CA LEU A 32 -23.54 -27.20 7.18
C LEU A 32 -23.63 -25.70 6.88
N MET A 33 -24.57 -24.97 7.49
CA MET A 33 -24.69 -23.52 7.28
C MET A 33 -23.47 -22.76 7.81
N GLY A 34 -22.96 -23.14 8.98
CA GLY A 34 -21.73 -22.58 9.51
C GLY A 34 -20.49 -22.95 8.68
N GLU A 35 -20.46 -24.16 8.12
CA GLU A 35 -19.37 -24.64 7.25
C GLU A 35 -19.32 -23.88 5.94
N LEU A 36 -20.47 -23.71 5.27
CA LEU A 36 -20.57 -22.92 4.05
C LEU A 36 -20.17 -21.46 4.28
N ALA A 37 -20.59 -20.88 5.40
CA ALA A 37 -20.20 -19.52 5.78
C ALA A 37 -18.68 -19.42 6.01
N ALA A 38 -18.09 -20.37 6.74
CA ALA A 38 -16.67 -20.42 7.01
C ALA A 38 -15.84 -20.55 5.71
N ALA A 39 -16.25 -21.44 4.81
CA ALA A 39 -15.58 -21.65 3.52
C ALA A 39 -15.66 -20.41 2.62
N THR A 40 -16.82 -19.75 2.58
CA THR A 40 -17.00 -18.49 1.83
C THR A 40 -16.08 -17.39 2.35
N ASP A 41 -16.02 -17.28 3.68
CA ASP A 41 -15.22 -16.29 4.38
C ASP A 41 -13.70 -16.53 4.25
N GLU A 42 -13.27 -17.78 4.18
CA GLU A 42 -11.89 -18.17 3.86
C GLU A 42 -11.53 -17.81 2.42
N ARG A 43 -12.38 -18.16 1.44
CA ARG A 43 -12.18 -17.76 0.04
C ARG A 43 -12.09 -16.25 -0.13
N ARG A 44 -12.93 -15.48 0.57
CA ARG A 44 -12.88 -14.01 0.56
C ARG A 44 -11.55 -13.49 1.12
N ARG A 45 -11.05 -14.06 2.22
CA ARG A 45 -9.75 -13.67 2.80
C ARG A 45 -8.59 -13.98 1.86
N ALA A 46 -8.57 -15.19 1.30
CA ALA A 46 -7.53 -15.59 0.35
C ALA A 46 -7.48 -14.67 -0.88
N ARG A 47 -8.65 -14.32 -1.45
CA ARG A 47 -8.72 -13.35 -2.55
C ARG A 47 -8.21 -11.97 -2.14
N ALA A 48 -8.65 -11.46 -0.99
CA ALA A 48 -8.20 -10.15 -0.50
C ALA A 48 -6.69 -10.12 -0.18
N GLU A 49 -6.11 -11.24 0.25
CA GLU A 49 -4.66 -11.40 0.45
C GLU A 49 -3.90 -11.39 -0.87
N ALA A 50 -4.38 -12.14 -1.87
CA ALA A 50 -3.80 -12.16 -3.21
C ALA A 50 -3.82 -10.76 -3.85
N GLU A 51 -4.95 -10.05 -3.80
CA GLU A 51 -5.09 -8.69 -4.33
C GLU A 51 -4.19 -7.69 -3.58
N ARG A 52 -4.03 -7.83 -2.26
CA ARG A 52 -3.11 -6.98 -1.49
C ARG A 52 -1.66 -7.27 -1.84
N ALA A 53 -1.29 -8.53 -2.00
CA ALA A 53 0.06 -8.93 -2.40
C ALA A 53 0.39 -8.42 -3.81
N GLU A 54 -0.55 -8.49 -4.75
CA GLU A 54 -0.38 -7.95 -6.09
C GLU A 54 -0.20 -6.43 -6.08
N ARG A 55 -1.06 -5.69 -5.38
CA ARG A 55 -0.92 -4.24 -5.22
C ARG A 55 0.43 -3.87 -4.61
N LYS A 56 0.88 -4.58 -3.58
CA LYS A 56 2.19 -4.36 -2.97
C LYS A 56 3.34 -4.60 -3.96
N ARG A 57 3.26 -5.66 -4.78
CA ARG A 57 4.26 -5.93 -5.83
C ARG A 57 4.29 -4.83 -6.88
N GLN A 58 3.13 -4.37 -7.34
CA GLN A 58 3.03 -3.29 -8.33
C GLN A 58 3.60 -1.98 -7.77
N GLN A 59 3.27 -1.63 -6.52
CA GLN A 59 3.83 -0.46 -5.84
C GLN A 59 5.34 -0.55 -5.68
N ALA A 60 5.88 -1.70 -5.28
CA ALA A 60 7.33 -1.88 -5.15
C ALA A 60 8.07 -1.70 -6.50
N LYS A 61 7.50 -2.24 -7.59
CA LYS A 61 8.05 -2.03 -8.94
C LYS A 61 8.04 -0.56 -9.34
N ALA A 62 6.92 0.13 -9.14
CA ALA A 62 6.81 1.56 -9.45
C ALA A 62 7.79 2.39 -8.60
N GLN A 63 7.92 2.06 -7.32
CA GLN A 63 8.84 2.75 -6.42
C GLN A 63 10.30 2.61 -6.87
N GLY A 64 10.72 1.42 -7.31
CA GLY A 64 12.07 1.21 -7.84
C GLY A 64 12.39 2.10 -9.06
N VAL A 65 11.42 2.30 -9.96
CA VAL A 65 11.58 3.21 -11.11
C VAL A 65 11.70 4.66 -10.65
N VAL A 66 10.83 5.09 -9.71
CA VAL A 66 10.87 6.44 -9.14
C VAL A 66 12.21 6.72 -8.46
N ASP A 67 12.74 5.76 -7.71
CA ASP A 67 14.02 5.90 -7.02
C ASP A 67 15.18 5.99 -8.02
N ALA A 68 15.18 5.16 -9.07
CA ALA A 68 16.18 5.25 -10.15
C ALA A 68 16.15 6.61 -10.87
N LEU A 69 14.95 7.12 -11.19
CA LEU A 69 14.79 8.44 -11.79
C LEU A 69 15.25 9.58 -10.86
N ARG A 70 15.04 9.43 -9.54
CA ARG A 70 15.52 10.41 -8.56
C ARG A 70 17.05 10.47 -8.54
N VAL A 71 17.72 9.32 -8.57
CA VAL A 71 19.20 9.24 -8.62
C VAL A 71 19.72 9.88 -9.91
N LEU A 72 19.16 9.51 -11.06
CA LEU A 72 19.56 10.06 -12.35
C LEU A 72 19.33 11.58 -12.42
N GLY A 73 18.17 12.05 -11.93
CA GLY A 73 17.84 13.46 -11.87
C GLY A 73 18.79 14.27 -10.99
N ALA A 74 19.17 13.73 -9.83
CA ALA A 74 20.15 14.35 -8.94
C ALA A 74 21.53 14.48 -9.62
N ALA A 75 22.05 13.40 -10.21
CA ALA A 75 23.35 13.41 -10.91
C ALA A 75 23.35 14.37 -12.11
N THR A 76 22.24 14.42 -12.87
CA THR A 76 22.09 15.33 -14.00
C THR A 76 22.03 16.79 -13.55
N ASN A 77 21.30 17.07 -12.46
CA ASN A 77 21.22 18.41 -11.88
C ASN A 77 22.58 18.89 -11.39
N GLU A 78 23.38 18.02 -10.76
CA GLU A 78 24.74 18.35 -10.31
C GLU A 78 25.64 18.68 -11.50
N LEU A 79 25.65 17.83 -12.52
CA LEU A 79 26.43 18.05 -13.75
C LEU A 79 26.04 19.36 -14.42
N MET A 80 24.73 19.60 -14.58
CA MET A 80 24.21 20.84 -15.16
C MET A 80 24.63 22.05 -14.31
N ALA A 81 24.51 21.98 -12.99
CA ALA A 81 24.87 23.07 -12.09
C ALA A 81 26.35 23.43 -12.19
N ARG A 82 27.21 22.42 -12.24
CA ARG A 82 28.66 22.61 -12.47
C ARG A 82 28.92 23.32 -13.80
N ARG A 83 28.34 22.81 -14.90
CA ARG A 83 28.54 23.41 -16.24
C ARG A 83 28.04 24.83 -16.33
N LEU A 84 26.85 25.12 -15.80
CA LEU A 84 26.28 26.47 -15.80
C LEU A 84 27.13 27.43 -14.97
N THR A 85 27.68 26.97 -13.85
CA THR A 85 28.61 27.77 -13.03
C THR A 85 29.92 28.06 -13.77
N GLU A 86 30.50 27.07 -14.46
CA GLU A 86 31.72 27.23 -15.28
C GLU A 86 31.55 28.30 -16.37
N ILE A 87 30.37 28.42 -16.97
CA ILE A 87 30.07 29.43 -18.01
C ILE A 87 29.48 30.74 -17.43
N GLY A 88 29.60 30.95 -16.11
CA GLY A 88 29.26 32.20 -15.44
C GLY A 88 27.78 32.40 -15.16
N TYR A 89 26.99 31.34 -14.99
CA TYR A 89 25.63 31.42 -14.48
C TYR A 89 25.60 31.07 -12.98
N HIS A 90 24.61 31.58 -12.27
CA HIS A 90 24.32 31.21 -10.88
C HIS A 90 22.83 30.90 -10.72
N ASN A 91 22.49 30.06 -9.75
CA ASN A 91 21.10 29.80 -9.41
C ASN A 91 20.56 30.91 -8.49
N HIS A 92 19.51 31.59 -8.92
CA HIS A 92 18.78 32.58 -8.13
C HIS A 92 17.32 32.13 -8.01
N ARG A 93 16.94 31.66 -6.80
CA ARG A 93 15.58 31.19 -6.47
C ARG A 93 15.06 30.12 -7.44
N GLY A 94 15.89 29.12 -7.75
CA GLY A 94 15.53 28.02 -8.64
C GLY A 94 15.70 28.32 -10.13
N GLN A 95 16.10 29.54 -10.51
CA GLN A 95 16.33 29.92 -11.90
C GLN A 95 17.81 30.22 -12.15
N TRP A 96 18.37 29.71 -13.24
CA TRP A 96 19.73 30.05 -13.64
C TRP A 96 19.78 31.43 -14.30
N ARG A 97 20.66 32.29 -13.82
CA ARG A 97 20.88 33.65 -14.33
C ARG A 97 22.34 33.86 -14.64
N ARG A 98 22.63 34.53 -15.76
CA ARG A 98 24.00 34.91 -16.09
C ARG A 98 24.50 35.91 -15.04
N SER A 99 25.65 35.62 -14.44
CA SER A 99 26.34 36.53 -13.53
C SER A 99 26.75 37.76 -14.33
N ARG A 100 26.23 38.92 -13.91
CA ARG A 100 26.66 40.20 -14.45
C ARG A 100 27.87 40.67 -13.67
N LYS A 101 29.09 40.33 -14.08
CA LYS A 101 30.29 41.09 -13.70
C LYS A 101 31.28 41.08 -14.88
N PRO A 102 32.11 42.13 -15.03
CA PRO A 102 32.97 42.35 -16.21
C PRO A 102 33.86 41.15 -16.55
#